data_AF-A0A838HIA8-F1
#
_entry.id   AF-A0A838HIA8-F1
#
_cell.length_a   1.000
_cell.length_b   1.000
_cell.length_c   1.000
_cell.angle_alpha   90.00
_cell.angle_beta   90.00
_cell.angle_gamma   90.00
#
_symmetry.space_group_name_H-M   'P 1'
#
loop_
_entity.id
_entity.type
_entity.pdbx_description
1 polymer ?
#
loop_
_entity_poly.entity_id
_entity_poly.type
_entity_poly.pdbx_seq_one_letter_code
_entity_poly.pdbx_strand_id
1 'polypeptide(L)' 'GCPAHCQYCYLAGSLQGPPVVRAYANLPEILDNLQRYLRPGHATSFEASCYTDPLGLEHLTGSLAETIR' A
#
# COMPACT_ATOMS: atom_id res chain seq x y z
N GLY A 1 7.64 0.57 -0.50
CA GLY A 1 8.92 1.05 0.06
C GLY A 1 8.73 2.48 0.48
N CYS A 2 9.43 2.95 1.52
CA CYS A 2 9.28 4.31 2.06
C CYS A 2 10.55 5.14 1.77
N PRO A 3 10.45 6.44 1.47
CA PRO A 3 11.62 7.31 1.28
C PRO A 3 12.39 7.60 2.58
N ALA A 4 11.84 7.24 3.75
CA ALA A 4 12.48 7.46 5.04
C ALA A 4 13.52 6.36 5.38
N HIS A 5 14.40 6.68 6.33
CA HIS A 5 15.51 5.82 6.78
C HIS A 5 15.45 5.54 8.29
N CYS A 6 14.30 5.06 8.78
CA CYS A 6 14.14 4.71 10.19
C CYS A 6 15.10 3.59 10.59
N GLN A 7 15.88 3.78 11.66
CA GLN A 7 16.87 2.81 12.15
C GLN A 7 16.27 1.44 12.53
N TYR A 8 14.97 1.43 12.85
CA TYR A 8 14.21 0.26 13.27
C TYR A 8 13.19 -0.21 12.21
N CYS A 9 13.33 0.22 10.95
CA CYS A 9 12.36 -0.13 9.91
C CYS A 9 12.37 -1.64 9.63
N TYR A 10 11.27 -2.33 9.94
CA TYR A 10 11.16 -3.77 9.67
C TYR A 10 11.22 -4.10 8.17
N LEU A 11 10.86 -3.14 7.30
CA LEU A 11 10.94 -3.29 5.86
C LEU A 11 12.36 -3.54 5.36
N ALA A 12 13.39 -3.12 6.11
CA ALA A 12 14.79 -3.39 5.78
C ALA A 12 15.11 -4.89 5.77
N GLY A 13 14.42 -5.69 6.58
CA GLY A 13 14.53 -7.16 6.58
C GLY A 13 13.46 -7.86 5.76
N SER A 14 12.28 -7.26 5.58
CA SER A 14 11.13 -7.90 4.92
C SER A 14 11.02 -7.64 3.42
N LEU A 15 11.54 -6.51 2.91
CA LEU A 15 11.53 -6.22 1.48
C LEU A 15 12.76 -6.86 0.81
N GLN A 16 12.49 -7.68 -0.21
CA GLN A 16 13.55 -8.26 -1.04
C GLN A 16 13.98 -7.28 -2.14
N GLY A 17 15.27 -7.30 -2.47
CA GLY A 17 15.85 -6.50 -3.53
C GLY A 17 16.24 -5.08 -3.10
N PRO A 18 16.55 -4.18 -4.06
CA PRO A 18 16.95 -2.82 -3.77
C PRO A 18 15.88 -2.05 -3.00
N PRO A 19 16.25 -1.18 -2.04
CA PRO A 19 15.31 -0.40 -1.24
C PRO A 19 14.73 0.77 -2.06
N VAL A 20 13.86 0.44 -3.02
CA VAL A 20 13.21 1.41 -3.91
C VAL A 20 11.75 1.64 -3.52
N VAL A 21 11.32 2.89 -3.63
CA VAL A 21 9.89 3.24 -3.60
C VAL A 21 9.26 2.75 -4.90
N ARG A 22 8.12 2.06 -4.79
CA ARG A 22 7.34 1.54 -5.92
C ARG A 22 5.91 2.04 -5.79
N ALA A 23 5.35 2.50 -6.90
CA ALA A 23 3.94 2.85 -7.04
C ALA A 23 3.33 2.01 -8.19
N TYR A 24 2.07 1.63 -8.06
CA TYR A 24 1.35 0.85 -9.07
C TYR A 24 0.37 1.76 -9.80
N ALA A 25 0.45 1.79 -11.14
CA ALA A 25 -0.36 2.69 -11.96
C ALA A 25 -1.76 2.14 -12.26
N ASN A 26 -2.02 0.85 -12.02
CA ASN A 26 -3.29 0.19 -12.27
C ASN A 26 -4.21 0.13 -11.04
N LEU A 27 -4.29 1.24 -10.28
CA LEU A 27 -5.09 1.30 -9.06
C LEU A 27 -6.57 0.85 -9.23
N PRO A 28 -7.30 1.21 -10.31
CA PRO A 28 -8.68 0.75 -10.48
C PRO A 28 -8.80 -0.78 -10.52
N GLU A 29 -7.90 -1.46 -11.22
CA GLU A 29 -7.90 -2.92 -11.30
C GLU A 29 -7.61 -3.57 -9.94
N ILE A 30 -6.75 -2.95 -9.13
CA ILE A 30 -6.42 -3.42 -7.78
C ILE A 30 -7.66 -3.31 -6.88
N LEU A 31 -8.36 -2.18 -6.93
CA LEU A 31 -9.57 -1.93 -6.13
C LEU A 31 -10.73 -2.86 -6.55
N ASP A 32 -10.94 -3.05 -7.85
CA ASP A 32 -11.97 -3.98 -8.37
C ASP A 32 -11.72 -5.42 -7.93
N ASN A 33 -10.45 -5.83 -7.82
CA ASN A 33 -10.08 -7.17 -7.37
C ASN A 33 -10.39 -7.41 -5.88
N LEU A 34 -10.57 -6.37 -5.05
CA LEU A 34 -10.83 -6.51 -3.61
C LEU A 34 -12.12 -7.28 -3.30
N GLN A 35 -13.12 -7.18 -4.18
CA GLN A 35 -14.40 -7.88 -4.06
C GLN A 35 -14.25 -9.39 -3.93
N ARG A 36 -13.19 -9.96 -4.52
CA ARG A 36 -12.92 -11.41 -4.49
C ARG A 36 -12.47 -11.92 -3.12
N TYR A 37 -12.01 -11.03 -2.23
CA TYR A 37 -11.53 -11.40 -0.90
C TYR A 37 -12.60 -11.26 0.19
N LEU A 38 -13.77 -10.71 -0.15
CA LEU A 38 -14.88 -10.55 0.78
C LEU A 38 -15.42 -11.92 1.21
N ARG A 39 -15.68 -12.08 2.50
CA ARG A 39 -16.27 -13.29 3.08
C ARG A 39 -17.68 -12.99 3.59
N PRO A 40 -18.72 -13.71 3.13
CA PRO A 40 -20.09 -13.49 3.60
C PRO A 40 -20.19 -13.59 5.12
N GLY A 41 -20.84 -12.61 5.75
CA GLY A 41 -21.03 -12.57 7.21
C GLY A 41 -19.81 -12.08 8.01
N HIS A 42 -18.72 -11.67 7.36
CA HIS A 42 -17.53 -11.13 8.04
C HIS A 42 -17.16 -9.74 7.53
N ALA A 43 -16.85 -8.82 8.45
CA ALA A 43 -16.20 -7.56 8.09
C ALA A 43 -14.78 -7.85 7.56
N THR A 44 -14.43 -7.25 6.44
CA THR A 44 -13.10 -7.37 5.82
C THR A 44 -12.42 -6.00 5.85
N SER A 45 -11.19 -5.92 6.34
CA SER A 45 -10.37 -4.71 6.30
C SER A 45 -9.15 -4.92 5.40
N PHE A 46 -8.66 -3.83 4.82
CA PHE A 46 -7.49 -3.82 3.95
C PHE A 46 -6.48 -2.79 4.46
N GLU A 47 -5.22 -3.20 4.58
CA GLU A 47 -4.13 -2.35 5.07
C GLU A 47 -3.33 -1.79 3.89
N ALA A 48 -3.41 -0.47 3.68
CA ALA A 48 -2.73 0.21 2.57
C ALA A 48 -1.26 0.56 2.89
N SER A 49 -0.82 0.46 4.15
CA SER A 49 0.51 0.87 4.61
C SER A 49 1.46 -0.29 4.98
N CYS A 50 1.09 -1.54 4.68
CA CYS A 50 1.84 -2.72 5.13
C CYS A 50 3.29 -2.82 4.61
N TYR A 51 3.60 -2.25 3.45
CA TYR A 51 4.96 -2.28 2.86
C TYR A 51 5.43 -0.91 2.34
N THR A 52 4.76 0.16 2.76
CA THR A 52 5.03 1.52 2.30
C THR A 52 4.38 2.52 3.23
N ASP A 53 4.85 3.77 3.22
CA ASP A 53 4.09 4.88 3.79
C ASP A 53 3.32 5.57 2.64
N PRO A 54 2.03 5.27 2.43
CA PRO A 54 1.27 5.83 1.32
C PRO A 54 0.99 7.32 1.54
N LEU A 55 0.84 7.77 2.79
CA LEU A 55 0.59 9.18 3.10
C LEU A 55 1.80 10.05 2.74
N GLY A 56 3.01 9.55 3.03
CA GLY A 56 4.25 10.21 2.62
C GLY A 56 4.40 10.35 1.10
N LEU A 57 3.75 9.50 0.31
CA LEU A 57 3.79 9.51 -1.16
C LEU A 57 2.57 10.19 -1.81
N GLU A 58 1.53 10.49 -1.04
CA GLU A 58 0.21 10.86 -1.58
C GLU A 58 0.24 12.13 -2.43
N HIS A 59 1.09 13.09 -2.07
CA HIS A 59 1.29 14.32 -2.82
C HIS A 59 1.81 14.11 -4.26
N LEU A 60 2.30 12.90 -4.59
CA LEU A 60 2.77 12.54 -5.92
C LEU A 60 1.73 11.74 -6.72
N THR A 61 0.93 10.90 -6.05
CA THR A 61 0.11 9.88 -6.74
C THR A 61 -1.39 10.08 -6.60
N GLY A 62 -1.90 10.70 -5.54
CA GLY A 62 -3.34 10.78 -5.25
C GLY A 62 -4.03 9.43 -4.99
N SER A 63 -3.25 8.35 -4.80
CA SER A 63 -3.77 6.98 -4.78
C SER A 63 -4.46 6.61 -3.47
N LEU A 64 -3.98 7.15 -2.35
CA LEU A 64 -4.58 6.91 -1.04
C LEU A 64 -5.95 7.60 -0.94
N ALA A 65 -6.08 8.83 -1.43
CA ALA A 65 -7.35 9.53 -1.49
C ALA A 65 -8.36 8.78 -2.36
N GLU A 66 -7.94 8.26 -3.52
CA GLU A 66 -8.79 7.43 -4.38
C GLU A 66 -9.25 6.15 -3.68
N THR A 67 -8.40 5.54 -2.86
CA THR A 67 -8.73 4.31 -2.11
C THR A 67 -9.80 4.55 -1.01
N ILE A 68 -9.92 5.78 -0.50
CA ILE A 68 -10.81 6.14 0.62
C ILE A 68 -12.14 6.74 0.13
N ARG A 69 -12.19 7.21 -1.12
CA ARG A 69 -13.34 7.88 -1.73
C ARG A 69 -14.56 6.94 -1.83
#